data_AF-A0A7J2IQ82-F1
#
_entry.id   AF-A0A7J2IQ82-F1
#
_cell.length_a   1.000
_cell.length_b   1.000
_cell.length_c   1.000
_cell.angle_alpha   90.00
_cell.angle_beta   90.00
_cell.angle_gamma   90.00
#
_symmetry.space_group_name_H-M   'P 1'
#
loop_
_entity.id
_entity.type
_entity.pdbx_description
1 polymer ?
#
loop_
_entity_poly.entity_id
_entity_poly.type
_entity_poly.pdbx_seq_one_letter_code
_entity_poly.pdbx_strand_id
1 'polypeptide(L)'
;MRFGIISVDFNKIIEGARKHGINYKFQILDHIKPAIESGFKHIELNLDVIYSSPHCLSDKVKDELLDLKEQKNITFTAHLPIWAIELSWLNENIRKASVTSIVESIKIIEFLDPEYYVIHATGDHASNLYRLLKKYKDSEVLILPLVEKASQSIEEILAKTEINPRKIA
;
A
#
# COMPACT_ATOMS: atom_id res chain seq x y z
N MET A 1 9.64 -0.77 21.00
CA MET A 1 9.40 0.04 19.79
C MET A 1 10.27 -0.52 18.68
N ARG A 2 9.68 -0.96 17.54
CA ARG A 2 10.43 -1.44 16.37
C ARG A 2 10.51 -0.31 15.35
N PHE A 3 11.71 -0.04 14.85
CA PHE A 3 11.91 0.89 13.75
C PHE A 3 11.93 0.09 12.44
N GLY A 4 11.10 0.51 11.49
CA GLY A 4 11.02 -0.08 10.16
C GLY A 4 11.45 0.88 9.06
N ILE A 5 11.50 0.38 7.84
CA ILE A 5 11.77 1.15 6.62
C ILE A 5 10.88 0.68 5.48
N ILE A 6 10.48 1.62 4.61
CA ILE A 6 9.69 1.36 3.42
C ILE A 6 10.57 0.67 2.35
N SER A 7 10.01 -0.33 1.67
CA SER A 7 10.68 -1.16 0.67
C SER A 7 10.98 -0.46 -0.66
N VAL A 8 10.76 0.85 -0.77
CA VAL A 8 10.85 1.61 -2.02
C VAL A 8 11.76 2.82 -1.82
N ASP A 9 12.80 2.90 -2.66
CA ASP A 9 13.73 4.02 -2.74
C ASP A 9 13.75 4.54 -4.17
N PHE A 10 13.14 5.71 -4.39
CA PHE A 10 13.05 6.32 -5.71
C PHE A 10 14.41 6.69 -6.30
N ASN A 11 15.42 7.00 -5.50
CA ASN A 11 16.75 7.31 -6.04
C ASN A 11 17.36 6.07 -6.69
N LYS A 12 17.26 4.92 -6.02
CA LYS A 12 17.69 3.62 -6.57
C LYS A 12 16.88 3.20 -7.79
N ILE A 13 15.57 3.44 -7.78
CA ILE A 13 14.70 3.19 -8.94
C ILE A 13 15.16 4.04 -10.13
N ILE A 14 15.40 5.34 -9.93
CA ILE A 14 15.86 6.25 -10.98
C ILE A 14 17.23 5.84 -11.49
N GLU A 15 18.16 5.44 -10.63
CA GLU A 15 19.48 4.94 -11.03
C GLU A 15 19.36 3.67 -11.89
N GLY A 16 18.54 2.72 -11.45
CA GLY A 16 18.26 1.49 -12.19
C GLY A 16 17.62 1.77 -13.55
N ALA A 17 16.67 2.70 -13.59
CA ALA A 17 16.00 3.15 -14.82
C ALA A 17 16.96 3.89 -15.77
N ARG A 18 17.86 4.73 -15.26
CA ARG A 18 18.91 5.37 -16.08
C ARG A 18 19.84 4.35 -16.72
N LYS A 19 20.17 3.28 -15.99
CA LYS A 19 21.08 2.24 -16.47
C LYS A 19 20.44 1.31 -17.50
N HIS A 20 19.17 0.96 -17.36
CA HIS A 20 18.51 -0.05 -18.19
C HIS A 20 17.43 0.51 -19.13
N GLY A 21 17.14 1.81 -19.05
CA GLY A 21 16.11 2.48 -19.85
C GLY A 21 14.73 1.85 -19.67
N ILE A 22 14.00 1.72 -20.78
CA ILE A 22 12.66 1.10 -20.83
C ILE A 22 12.64 -0.38 -20.40
N ASN A 23 13.80 -1.04 -20.34
CA ASN A 23 13.92 -2.43 -19.92
C ASN A 23 14.10 -2.58 -18.41
N TYR A 24 14.15 -1.48 -17.65
CA TYR A 24 14.25 -1.55 -16.21
C TYR A 24 13.03 -2.27 -15.61
N LYS A 25 13.30 -3.29 -14.80
CA LYS A 25 12.29 -4.04 -14.06
C LYS A 25 12.57 -3.89 -12.58
N PHE A 26 11.70 -3.19 -11.87
CA PHE A 26 11.80 -3.07 -10.42
C PHE A 26 11.65 -4.45 -9.77
N GLN A 27 12.57 -4.79 -8.86
CA GLN A 27 12.56 -5.99 -8.04
C GLN A 27 12.59 -5.59 -6.58
N ILE A 28 11.58 -6.00 -5.81
CA ILE A 28 11.41 -5.53 -4.42
C ILE A 28 12.59 -5.94 -3.51
N LEU A 29 13.19 -7.10 -3.77
CA LEU A 29 14.31 -7.64 -3.00
C LEU A 29 15.58 -6.79 -3.11
N ASP A 30 15.79 -6.09 -4.23
CA ASP A 30 16.95 -5.21 -4.44
C ASP A 30 16.92 -4.00 -3.49
N HIS A 31 15.76 -3.69 -2.93
CA HIS A 31 15.55 -2.62 -1.97
C HIS A 31 15.49 -3.15 -0.53
N ILE A 32 14.87 -4.31 -0.32
CA ILE A 32 14.71 -4.93 0.99
C ILE A 32 16.03 -5.49 1.54
N LYS A 33 16.81 -6.22 0.73
CA LYS A 33 18.05 -6.88 1.22
C LYS A 33 19.06 -5.87 1.77
N PRO A 34 19.37 -4.74 1.10
CA PRO A 34 20.27 -3.74 1.65
C PRO A 34 19.75 -3.09 2.94
N ALA A 35 18.44 -2.92 3.07
CA ALA A 35 17.84 -2.40 4.31
C ALA A 35 18.06 -3.38 5.48
N ILE A 36 17.86 -4.67 5.25
CA ILE A 36 18.14 -5.71 6.26
C ILE A 36 19.62 -5.75 6.62
N GLU A 37 20.51 -5.66 5.64
CA GLU A 37 21.97 -5.59 5.85
C GLU A 37 22.38 -4.35 6.66
N SER A 38 21.66 -3.24 6.49
CA SER A 38 21.84 -2.01 7.28
C SER A 38 21.28 -2.11 8.71
N GLY A 39 20.68 -3.25 9.09
CA GLY A 39 20.21 -3.53 10.44
C GLY A 39 18.71 -3.43 10.65
N PHE A 40 17.91 -3.08 9.63
CA PHE A 40 16.45 -3.05 9.76
C PHE A 40 15.89 -4.46 9.94
N LYS A 41 14.97 -4.61 10.91
CA LYS A 41 14.29 -5.88 11.23
C LYS A 41 12.80 -5.86 10.92
N HIS A 42 12.30 -4.71 10.50
CA HIS A 42 10.91 -4.50 10.11
C HIS A 42 10.88 -3.76 8.77
N ILE A 43 10.13 -4.30 7.83
CA ILE A 43 10.07 -3.80 6.46
C ILE A 43 8.61 -3.50 6.12
N GLU A 44 8.32 -2.29 5.71
CA GLU A 44 7.01 -1.93 5.16
C GLU A 44 7.04 -2.12 3.65
N LEU A 45 6.27 -3.09 3.15
CA LEU A 45 6.13 -3.34 1.72
C LEU A 45 5.14 -2.34 1.14
N ASN A 46 5.63 -1.44 0.28
CA ASN A 46 4.74 -0.58 -0.49
C ASN A 46 4.14 -1.38 -1.65
N LEU A 47 2.82 -1.57 -1.65
CA LEU A 47 2.11 -2.38 -2.63
C LEU A 47 1.66 -1.61 -3.87
N ASP A 48 1.81 -0.29 -3.96
CA ASP A 48 1.60 0.43 -5.22
C ASP A 48 2.50 -0.13 -6.34
N VAL A 49 3.69 -0.62 -5.97
CA VAL A 49 4.67 -1.16 -6.91
C VAL A 49 4.19 -2.39 -7.66
N ILE A 50 3.18 -3.12 -7.16
CA ILE A 50 2.64 -4.30 -7.85
C ILE A 50 1.89 -3.91 -9.12
N TYR A 51 1.30 -2.71 -9.14
CA TYR A 51 0.57 -2.18 -10.30
C TYR A 51 1.51 -1.52 -11.32
N SER A 52 2.63 -0.95 -10.87
CA SER A 52 3.64 -0.37 -11.78
C SER A 52 4.69 -1.38 -12.26
N SER A 53 4.92 -2.46 -11.52
CA SER A 53 5.89 -3.51 -11.85
C SER A 53 5.35 -4.90 -11.44
N PRO A 54 4.46 -5.52 -12.25
CA PRO A 54 3.81 -6.79 -11.91
C PRO A 54 4.78 -7.95 -11.62
N HIS A 55 6.02 -7.89 -12.13
CA HIS A 55 7.04 -8.92 -11.92
C HIS A 55 7.77 -8.83 -10.58
N CYS A 56 7.51 -7.80 -9.76
CA CYS A 56 8.25 -7.58 -8.52
C CYS A 56 7.89 -8.58 -7.39
N LEU A 57 6.82 -9.38 -7.55
CA LEU A 57 6.36 -10.42 -6.63
C LEU A 57 6.15 -11.76 -7.35
N SER A 58 7.13 -12.17 -8.16
CA SER A 58 7.16 -13.55 -8.71
C SER A 58 7.20 -14.61 -7.60
N ASP A 59 6.82 -15.86 -7.88
CA ASP A 59 6.82 -16.93 -6.88
C ASP A 59 8.18 -17.10 -6.19
N LYS A 60 9.28 -17.01 -6.96
CA LYS A 60 10.63 -17.00 -6.41
C LYS A 60 10.84 -15.85 -5.40
N VAL A 61 10.32 -14.66 -5.68
CA VAL A 61 10.42 -13.53 -4.76
C VAL A 61 9.58 -13.77 -3.50
N LYS A 62 8.40 -14.38 -3.63
CA LYS A 62 7.56 -14.74 -2.48
C LYS A 62 8.28 -15.73 -1.57
N ASP A 63 8.89 -16.77 -2.14
CA ASP A 63 9.68 -17.75 -1.38
C ASP A 63 10.84 -17.06 -0.64
N GLU A 64 11.58 -16.17 -1.32
CA GLU A 64 12.66 -15.42 -0.67
C GLU A 64 12.14 -14.48 0.45
N LEU A 65 10.96 -13.88 0.31
CA LEU A 65 10.36 -13.06 1.37
C LEU A 65 9.95 -13.91 2.59
N LEU A 66 9.44 -15.12 2.36
CA LEU A 66 9.14 -16.08 3.42
C LEU A 66 10.42 -16.53 4.14
N ASP A 67 11.49 -16.83 3.41
CA ASP A 67 12.79 -17.16 3.99
C ASP A 67 13.32 -16.01 4.87
N LEU A 68 13.18 -14.76 4.42
CA LEU A 68 13.54 -13.60 5.22
C LEU A 68 12.70 -13.50 6.50
N LYS A 69 11.40 -13.80 6.42
CA LYS A 69 10.49 -13.82 7.58
C LYS A 69 10.92 -14.88 8.59
N GLU A 70 11.05 -16.12 8.15
CA GLU A 70 11.23 -17.30 9.01
C GLU A 70 12.66 -17.47 9.50
N GLN A 71 13.63 -17.36 8.59
CA GLN A 71 15.03 -17.67 8.89
C GLN A 71 15.79 -16.47 9.45
N LYS A 72 15.40 -15.25 9.07
CA LYS A 72 16.07 -14.00 9.51
C LYS A 72 15.26 -13.18 10.49
N ASN A 73 14.10 -13.70 10.93
CA ASN A 73 13.19 -13.04 11.86
C ASN A 73 12.84 -11.61 11.42
N ILE A 74 12.62 -11.42 10.12
CA ILE A 74 12.19 -10.14 9.55
C ILE A 74 10.67 -10.07 9.64
N THR A 75 10.17 -8.91 10.06
CA THR A 75 8.73 -8.67 10.15
C THR A 75 8.29 -7.69 9.08
N PHE A 76 7.02 -7.81 8.67
CA PHE A 76 6.50 -7.05 7.55
C PHE A 76 5.19 -6.35 7.90
N THR A 77 5.04 -5.12 7.42
CA THR A 77 3.75 -4.47 7.20
C THR A 77 3.52 -4.34 5.70
N ALA A 78 2.26 -4.24 5.29
CA ALA A 78 1.88 -3.99 3.91
C ALA A 78 1.25 -2.60 3.83
N HIS A 79 1.95 -1.65 3.22
CA HIS A 79 1.34 -0.38 2.84
C HIS A 79 0.51 -0.62 1.59
N LEU A 80 -0.81 -0.62 1.77
CA LEU A 80 -1.76 -0.83 0.70
C LEU A 80 -1.66 0.30 -0.34
N PRO A 81 -2.07 0.04 -1.59
CA PRO A 81 -1.97 1.04 -2.64
C PRO A 81 -2.68 2.35 -2.28
N ILE A 82 -2.09 3.46 -2.70
CA ILE A 82 -2.63 4.81 -2.57
C ILE A 82 -2.71 5.56 -3.89
N TRP A 83 -1.88 5.19 -4.88
CA TRP A 83 -1.87 5.88 -6.17
C TRP A 83 -3.13 5.56 -6.95
N ALA A 84 -3.89 6.60 -7.27
CA ALA A 84 -5.20 6.51 -7.93
C ALA A 84 -6.25 5.69 -7.13
N ILE A 85 -6.05 5.54 -5.81
CA ILE A 85 -7.01 4.90 -4.90
C ILE A 85 -7.87 5.99 -4.23
N GLU A 86 -9.18 5.84 -4.33
CA GLU A 86 -10.16 6.84 -3.93
C GLU A 86 -11.33 6.17 -3.17
N LEU A 87 -11.05 5.63 -1.98
CA LEU A 87 -12.02 4.88 -1.15
C LEU A 87 -13.16 5.76 -0.60
N SER A 88 -12.91 7.05 -0.43
CA SER A 88 -13.91 8.00 0.06
C SER A 88 -14.77 8.61 -1.05
N TRP A 89 -14.56 8.23 -2.31
CA TRP A 89 -15.07 9.02 -3.42
C TRP A 89 -16.55 8.77 -3.73
N LEU A 90 -17.26 9.84 -4.08
CA LEU A 90 -18.70 9.78 -4.38
C LEU A 90 -19.00 9.13 -5.73
N ASN A 91 -18.02 9.09 -6.64
CA ASN A 91 -18.15 8.32 -7.87
C ASN A 91 -17.97 6.83 -7.55
N GLU A 92 -19.09 6.11 -7.47
CA GLU A 92 -19.15 4.69 -7.13
C GLU A 92 -18.31 3.80 -8.03
N ASN A 93 -18.15 4.14 -9.32
CA ASN A 93 -17.33 3.31 -10.22
C ASN A 93 -15.85 3.37 -9.83
N ILE A 94 -15.37 4.55 -9.47
CA ILE A 94 -13.99 4.75 -9.00
C ILE A 94 -13.84 4.10 -7.61
N ARG A 95 -14.76 4.38 -6.68
CA ARG A 95 -14.73 3.82 -5.32
C ARG A 95 -14.66 2.29 -5.34
N LYS A 96 -15.51 1.63 -6.13
CA LYS A 96 -15.54 0.17 -6.26
C LYS A 96 -14.27 -0.40 -6.91
N ALA A 97 -13.71 0.29 -7.91
CA ALA A 97 -12.43 -0.09 -8.48
C ALA A 97 -11.31 0.00 -7.44
N SER A 98 -11.26 1.09 -6.67
CA SER A 98 -10.30 1.26 -5.57
C SER A 98 -10.45 0.17 -4.50
N VAL A 99 -11.68 -0.12 -4.04
CA VAL A 99 -11.95 -1.26 -3.12
C VAL A 99 -11.42 -2.57 -3.70
N THR A 100 -11.65 -2.81 -4.99
CA THR A 100 -11.20 -4.05 -5.65
C THR A 100 -9.67 -4.15 -5.66
N SER A 101 -8.97 -3.06 -6.00
CA SER A 101 -7.51 -3.01 -5.96
C SER A 101 -6.94 -3.27 -4.56
N ILE A 102 -7.56 -2.71 -3.51
CA ILE A 102 -7.15 -2.99 -2.13
C ILE A 102 -7.35 -4.47 -1.77
N VAL A 103 -8.52 -5.04 -2.09
CA VAL A 103 -8.82 -6.45 -1.84
C VAL A 103 -7.83 -7.37 -2.55
N GLU A 104 -7.52 -7.09 -3.81
CA GLU A 104 -6.51 -7.84 -4.57
C GLU A 104 -5.12 -7.74 -3.94
N SER A 105 -4.72 -6.55 -3.51
CA SER A 105 -3.41 -6.32 -2.88
C SER A 105 -3.28 -7.09 -1.56
N ILE A 106 -4.33 -7.11 -0.74
CA ILE A 106 -4.38 -7.90 0.50
C ILE A 106 -4.20 -9.39 0.19
N LYS A 107 -4.96 -9.92 -0.78
CA LYS A 107 -4.87 -11.33 -1.19
C LYS A 107 -3.51 -11.70 -1.76
N ILE A 108 -2.89 -10.80 -2.53
CA ILE A 108 -1.57 -11.02 -3.11
C ILE A 108 -0.50 -11.16 -2.03
N ILE A 109 -0.60 -10.41 -0.93
CA ILE A 109 0.41 -10.40 0.15
C ILE A 109 0.06 -11.30 1.34
N GLU A 110 -1.12 -11.93 1.33
CA GLU A 110 -1.62 -12.76 2.43
C GLU A 110 -0.64 -13.88 2.83
N PHE A 111 0.08 -14.47 1.85
CA PHE A 111 1.09 -15.50 2.11
C PHE A 111 2.16 -15.05 3.12
N LEU A 112 2.46 -13.75 3.17
CA LEU A 112 3.46 -13.19 4.07
C LEU A 112 2.92 -12.96 5.48
N ASP A 113 1.59 -13.06 5.68
CA ASP A 113 0.86 -12.73 6.91
C ASP A 113 1.47 -11.49 7.60
N PRO A 114 1.34 -10.28 6.99
CA PRO A 114 1.89 -9.08 7.56
C PRO A 114 1.24 -8.76 8.92
N GLU A 115 1.98 -8.04 9.76
CA GLU A 115 1.49 -7.63 11.08
C GLU A 115 0.34 -6.64 10.95
N TYR A 116 0.47 -5.69 10.01
CA TYR A 116 -0.54 -4.69 9.70
C TYR A 116 -0.63 -4.40 8.21
N TYR A 117 -1.82 -3.98 7.79
CA TYR A 117 -2.14 -3.39 6.51
C TYR A 117 -2.37 -1.90 6.71
N VAL A 118 -1.44 -1.07 6.23
CA VAL A 118 -1.56 0.40 6.32
C VAL A 118 -2.47 0.86 5.19
N ILE A 119 -3.58 1.51 5.52
CA ILE A 119 -4.59 1.96 4.55
C ILE A 119 -4.80 3.47 4.64
N HIS A 120 -4.98 4.10 3.48
CA HIS A 120 -5.45 5.47 3.41
C HIS A 120 -6.94 5.45 3.08
N ALA A 121 -7.78 5.83 4.04
CA ALA A 121 -9.24 5.86 3.89
C ALA A 121 -9.72 6.91 2.85
N THR A 122 -8.85 7.85 2.49
CA THR A 122 -9.11 8.96 1.58
C THR A 122 -7.96 9.11 0.59
N GLY A 123 -8.28 9.45 -0.67
CA GLY A 123 -7.29 9.70 -1.71
C GLY A 123 -6.98 11.18 -1.95
N ASP A 124 -6.20 11.44 -3.01
CA ASP A 124 -5.79 12.77 -3.43
C ASP A 124 -6.99 13.69 -3.71
N HIS A 125 -8.07 13.15 -4.26
CA HIS A 125 -9.26 13.92 -4.54
C HIS A 125 -9.90 14.48 -3.26
N ALA A 126 -10.07 13.66 -2.23
CA ALA A 126 -10.64 14.12 -0.95
C ALA A 126 -9.76 15.20 -0.31
N SER A 127 -8.42 15.03 -0.36
CA SER A 127 -7.46 16.03 0.11
C SER A 127 -7.56 17.34 -0.68
N ASN A 128 -7.68 17.27 -2.01
CA ASN A 128 -7.90 18.43 -2.87
C ASN A 128 -9.19 19.17 -2.55
N LEU A 129 -10.30 18.45 -2.39
CA LEU A 129 -11.58 19.05 -2.03
C LEU A 129 -11.49 19.72 -0.66
N TYR A 130 -10.92 19.07 0.35
CA TYR A 130 -10.71 19.66 1.67
C TYR A 130 -9.89 20.96 1.59
N ARG A 131 -8.79 20.96 0.83
CA ARG A 131 -7.96 22.17 0.63
C ARG A 131 -8.72 23.31 -0.04
N LEU A 132 -9.65 23.01 -0.94
CA LEU A 132 -10.52 24.01 -1.57
C LEU A 132 -11.58 24.54 -0.62
N LEU A 133 -12.15 23.66 0.21
CA LEU A 133 -13.27 23.97 1.10
C LEU A 133 -12.84 24.71 2.36
N LYS A 134 -11.67 24.45 2.93
CA LYS A 134 -11.20 25.02 4.21
C LYS A 134 -11.24 26.57 4.33
N LYS A 135 -11.38 27.29 3.21
CA LYS A 135 -11.52 28.75 3.17
C LYS A 135 -12.96 29.25 3.36
N TYR A 136 -13.94 28.37 3.28
CA TYR A 136 -15.36 28.67 3.46
C TYR A 136 -15.80 28.25 4.86
N LYS A 137 -16.58 29.10 5.51
CA LYS A 137 -17.16 28.79 6.82
C LYS A 137 -18.17 27.65 6.68
N ASP A 138 -18.17 26.73 7.64
CA ASP A 138 -19.13 25.62 7.76
C ASP A 138 -19.16 24.64 6.56
N SER A 139 -18.14 24.64 5.70
CA SER A 139 -18.07 23.76 4.52
C SER A 139 -17.78 22.30 4.84
N GLU A 140 -17.53 21.96 6.10
CA GLU A 140 -17.22 20.60 6.56
C GLU A 140 -18.39 19.64 6.34
N VAL A 141 -19.62 20.16 6.26
CA VAL A 141 -20.82 19.40 5.85
C VAL A 141 -20.66 18.73 4.49
N LEU A 142 -19.87 19.32 3.57
CA LEU A 142 -19.60 18.74 2.25
C LEU A 142 -18.55 17.63 2.29
N ILE A 143 -17.84 17.45 3.41
CA ILE A 143 -16.86 16.37 3.63
C ILE A 143 -17.52 15.13 4.25
N LEU A 144 -18.60 15.30 5.03
CA LEU A 144 -19.28 14.18 5.70
C LEU A 144 -19.66 13.02 4.75
N PRO A 145 -20.18 13.26 3.52
CA PRO A 145 -20.45 12.18 2.58
C PRO A 145 -19.21 11.38 2.17
N LEU A 146 -18.03 12.01 2.13
CA LEU A 146 -16.76 11.32 1.83
C LEU A 146 -16.35 10.40 2.98
N VAL A 147 -16.54 10.85 4.23
CA VAL A 147 -16.25 10.05 5.43
C VAL A 147 -17.15 8.81 5.47
N GLU A 148 -18.43 8.97 5.15
CA GLU A 148 -19.38 7.84 5.08
C GLU A 148 -18.94 6.83 4.01
N LYS A 149 -18.53 7.30 2.83
CA LYS A 149 -18.04 6.43 1.75
C LYS A 149 -16.76 5.70 2.11
N ALA A 150 -15.84 6.37 2.81
CA ALA A 150 -14.62 5.76 3.31
C ALA A 150 -14.94 4.61 4.29
N SER A 151 -15.86 4.83 5.22
CA SER A 151 -16.32 3.79 6.17
C SER A 151 -16.93 2.59 5.42
N GLN A 152 -17.84 2.84 4.48
CA GLN A 152 -18.45 1.80 3.65
C GLN A 152 -17.38 1.00 2.88
N SER A 153 -16.39 1.68 2.30
CA SER A 153 -15.31 1.02 1.58
C SER A 153 -14.43 0.15 2.49
N ILE A 154 -14.12 0.58 3.71
CA ILE A 154 -13.38 -0.23 4.69
C ILE A 154 -14.21 -1.47 5.09
N GLU A 155 -15.50 -1.31 5.35
CA GLU A 155 -16.40 -2.44 5.65
C GLU A 155 -16.46 -3.44 4.49
N GLU A 156 -16.56 -2.96 3.24
CA GLU A 156 -16.53 -3.81 2.04
C GLU A 156 -15.20 -4.56 1.91
N ILE A 157 -14.06 -3.90 2.19
CA ILE A 157 -12.73 -4.52 2.15
C ILE A 157 -12.63 -5.63 3.21
N LEU A 158 -13.02 -5.33 4.46
CA LEU A 158 -13.01 -6.30 5.56
C LEU A 158 -13.89 -7.51 5.25
N ALA A 159 -15.10 -7.29 4.74
CA ALA A 159 -16.01 -8.38 4.38
C ALA A 159 -15.47 -9.26 3.24
N LYS A 160 -14.72 -8.69 2.28
CA LYS A 160 -14.18 -9.42 1.12
C LYS A 160 -12.85 -10.12 1.35
N THR A 161 -12.12 -9.71 2.40
CA THR A 161 -10.78 -10.22 2.71
C THR A 161 -10.74 -11.03 3.99
N GLU A 162 -11.74 -10.88 4.86
CA GLU A 162 -11.84 -11.57 6.15
C GLU A 162 -10.64 -11.33 7.09
N ILE A 163 -9.81 -10.31 6.79
CA ILE A 163 -8.68 -9.96 7.66
C ILE A 163 -9.20 -9.44 9.00
N ASN A 164 -8.45 -9.71 10.07
CA ASN A 164 -8.77 -9.17 11.38
C ASN A 164 -8.78 -7.63 11.31
N PRO A 165 -9.90 -6.95 11.67
CA PRO A 165 -9.98 -5.49 11.62
C PRO A 165 -8.89 -4.79 12.44
N ARG A 166 -8.34 -5.44 13.47
CA ARG A 166 -7.23 -4.91 14.28
C ARG A 166 -5.87 -4.90 13.56
N LYS A 167 -5.77 -5.53 12.39
CA LYS A 167 -4.59 -5.47 11.52
C LYS A 167 -4.65 -4.29 10.56
N ILE A 168 -5.76 -3.55 10.47
CA ILE A 168 -5.79 -2.30 9.68
C ILE A 168 -5.19 -1.17 10.52
N ALA A 169 -4.23 -0.45 9.94
CA ALA A 169 -3.56 0.70 10.52
C ALA A 169 -3.79 1.97 9.68
#